data_AF-A0A972S0D1-F1
#
_entry.id   AF-A0A972S0D1-F1
#
_cell.length_a   1.000
_cell.length_b   1.000
_cell.length_c   1.000
_cell.angle_alpha   90.00
_cell.angle_beta   90.00
_cell.angle_gamma   90.00
#
_symmetry.space_group_name_H-M   'P 1'
#
loop_
_entity.id
_entity.type
_entity.pdbx_description
1 polymer ?
#
loop_
_entity_poly.entity_id
_entity_poly.type
_entity_poly.pdbx_seq_one_letter_code
_entity_poly.pdbx_strand_id
1 'polypeptide(L)' 'MPHHKHHEKLEKIKEAIQNNPDLSEEEKSQAMKLIEEWYIEDQADQYFWTMVKEKLLEISAKIEPILAELGFL' A
#
# COMPACT_ATOMS: atom_id res chain seq x y z
N MET A 1 10.96 3.16 -10.28
CA MET A 1 11.58 3.10 -8.94
C MET A 1 10.77 3.94 -7.93
N PRO A 2 9.65 3.43 -7.34
CA PRO A 2 8.90 4.18 -6.31
C PRO A 2 8.96 3.56 -4.89
N HIS A 3 9.43 2.32 -4.74
CA HIS A 3 9.31 1.55 -3.48
C HIS A 3 10.06 2.16 -2.28
N HIS A 4 11.11 2.96 -2.50
CA HIS A 4 11.92 3.51 -1.40
C HIS A 4 11.20 4.59 -0.56
N LYS A 5 10.21 5.31 -1.11
CA LYS A 5 9.55 6.42 -0.39
C LYS A 5 8.49 5.97 0.62
N HIS A 6 7.93 4.78 0.45
CA HIS A 6 6.89 4.26 1.36
C HIS A 6 7.52 3.68 2.63
N HIS A 7 8.68 3.05 2.51
CA HIS A 7 9.41 2.48 3.65
C HIS A 7 9.92 3.56 4.61
N GLU A 8 10.51 4.66 4.11
CA GLU A 8 10.97 5.77 4.97
C GLU A 8 9.84 6.45 5.74
N LYS A 9 8.62 6.51 5.18
CA LYS A 9 7.47 7.09 5.86
C LYS A 9 6.93 6.16 6.95
N LEU A 10 6.92 4.86 6.70
CA LEU A 10 6.51 3.85 7.68
C LEU A 10 7.44 3.90 8.92
N GLU A 11 8.76 3.90 8.72
CA GLU A 11 9.74 3.99 9.80
C GLU A 11 9.56 5.26 10.63
N LYS A 12 9.32 6.42 9.99
CA LYS A 12 9.03 7.68 10.70
C LYS A 12 7.76 7.61 11.54
N ILE A 13 6.72 6.91 11.09
CA ILE A 13 5.49 6.74 11.85
C ILE A 13 5.73 5.79 13.04
N LYS A 14 6.48 4.70 12.85
CA LYS A 14 6.87 3.78 13.93
C LYS A 14 7.68 4.50 15.01
N GLU A 15 8.67 5.30 14.61
CA GLU A 15 9.47 6.13 15.52
C GLU A 15 8.63 7.18 16.25
N ALA A 16 7.67 7.82 15.57
CA ALA A 16 6.78 8.80 16.18
C ALA A 16 5.87 8.17 17.24
N ILE A 17 5.38 6.96 17.03
CA ILE A 17 4.56 6.22 18.00
C ILE A 17 5.40 5.81 19.22
N GLN A 18 6.60 5.29 18.98
CA GLN A 18 7.47 4.80 20.04
C GLN A 18 7.94 5.93 20.98
N ASN A 19 8.23 7.10 20.39
CA ASN A 19 8.68 8.29 21.11
C ASN A 19 7.54 9.17 21.63
N ASN A 20 6.27 8.81 21.42
CA ASN A 20 5.15 9.59 21.90
C ASN A 20 5.01 9.45 23.44
N PRO A 21 5.18 10.53 24.21
CA PRO A 21 5.05 10.48 25.67
C PRO A 21 3.59 10.38 26.14
N ASP A 22 2.61 10.65 25.28
CA ASP A 22 1.19 10.65 25.60
C ASP A 22 0.54 9.26 25.43
N LEU A 23 1.26 8.29 24.84
CA LEU A 23 0.78 6.93 24.66
C LEU A 23 1.34 6.00 25.75
N SER A 24 0.47 5.17 26.31
CA SER A 24 0.86 4.05 27.16
C SER A 24 1.56 2.96 26.35
N GLU A 25 2.31 2.07 27.02
CA GLU A 25 3.00 0.97 26.36
C GLU A 25 2.04 0.00 25.66
N GLU A 26 0.84 -0.23 26.21
CA GLU A 26 -0.21 -0.98 25.52
C GLU A 26 -0.69 -0.28 24.24
N GLU A 27 -0.92 1.03 24.27
CA GLU A 27 -1.39 1.79 23.11
C GLU A 27 -0.32 1.85 22.01
N LYS A 28 0.96 1.99 22.38
CA LYS A 28 2.08 1.90 21.43
C LYS A 28 2.15 0.53 20.76
N SER A 29 2.00 -0.54 21.54
CA SER A 29 2.00 -1.91 21.02
C SER A 29 0.84 -2.18 20.07
N GLN A 30 -0.36 -1.70 20.39
CA GLN A 30 -1.53 -1.81 19.51
C GLN A 30 -1.37 -0.99 18.23
N ALA A 31 -0.90 0.26 18.33
CA ALA A 31 -0.68 1.12 17.18
C ALA A 31 0.40 0.54 16.23
N MET A 32 1.45 -0.06 16.78
CA MET A 32 2.50 -0.70 15.98
C MET A 32 1.95 -1.89 15.18
N LYS A 33 1.12 -2.73 15.80
CA LYS A 33 0.47 -3.86 15.13
C LYS A 33 -0.45 -3.41 13.98
N LEU A 34 -1.28 -2.40 14.21
CA LEU A 34 -2.20 -1.89 13.20
C LEU A 34 -1.47 -1.34 11.97
N ILE A 35 -0.37 -0.63 12.18
CA ILE A 35 0.44 -0.08 11.06
C ILE A 35 1.16 -1.18 10.29
N GLU A 36 1.61 -2.24 10.97
CA GLU A 36 2.20 -3.39 10.29
C GLU A 36 1.17 -4.18 9.48
N GLU A 37 -0.03 -4.39 10.03
CA GLU A 37 -1.15 -5.00 9.30
C GLU A 37 -1.53 -4.17 8.07
N TRP A 38 -1.70 -2.85 8.23
CA TRP A 38 -2.01 -1.96 7.10
C TRP A 38 -0.90 -1.92 6.05
N TYR A 39 0.36 -2.00 6.46
CA TYR A 39 1.47 -2.06 5.51
C TYR A 39 1.46 -3.38 4.73
N ILE A 40 1.17 -4.51 5.40
CA ILE A 40 1.05 -5.81 4.75
C ILE A 40 -0.15 -5.81 3.78
N GLU A 41 -1.28 -5.24 4.18
CA GLU A 41 -2.46 -5.08 3.34
C GLU A 41 -2.18 -4.17 2.13
N ASP A 42 -1.55 -3.00 2.33
CA ASP A 42 -1.17 -2.09 1.23
C ASP A 42 -0.16 -2.75 0.28
N GLN A 43 0.81 -3.52 0.79
CA GLN A 43 1.72 -4.32 -0.02
C GLN A 43 0.98 -5.41 -0.81
N ALA A 44 0.03 -6.11 -0.17
CA ALA A 44 -0.77 -7.15 -0.80
C ALA A 44 -1.69 -6.58 -1.89
N ASP A 45 -2.34 -5.43 -1.61
CA ASP A 45 -3.12 -4.67 -2.56
C ASP A 45 -2.26 -4.16 -3.70
N GLN A 46 -1.06 -3.63 -3.42
CA GLN A 46 -0.13 -3.21 -4.45
C GLN A 46 0.31 -4.40 -5.34
N TYR A 47 0.55 -5.57 -4.74
CA TYR A 47 0.87 -6.79 -5.47
C TYR A 47 -0.31 -7.26 -6.32
N PHE A 48 -1.52 -7.22 -5.77
CA PHE A 48 -2.76 -7.54 -6.48
C PHE A 48 -2.97 -6.60 -7.65
N TRP A 49 -2.85 -5.28 -7.44
CA TRP A 49 -2.95 -4.27 -8.49
C TRP A 49 -1.87 -4.43 -9.56
N THR A 50 -0.66 -4.81 -9.17
CA THR A 50 0.43 -5.10 -10.11
C THR A 50 0.11 -6.33 -10.96
N MET A 51 -0.35 -7.42 -10.34
CA MET A 51 -0.75 -8.65 -11.04
C MET A 51 -1.96 -8.42 -11.95
N VAL A 52 -2.97 -7.70 -11.47
CA VAL A 52 -4.14 -7.28 -12.25
C VAL A 52 -3.69 -6.42 -13.42
N LYS A 53 -2.78 -5.46 -13.22
CA LYS A 53 -2.24 -4.63 -14.30
C LYS A 53 -1.46 -5.45 -15.32
N GLU A 54 -0.64 -6.41 -14.90
CA GLU A 54 0.10 -7.29 -15.82
C GLU A 54 -0.84 -8.18 -16.63
N LYS A 55 -1.86 -8.77 -15.98
CA LYS A 55 -2.89 -9.54 -16.69
C LYS A 55 -3.74 -8.65 -17.58
N LEU A 56 -4.09 -7.44 -17.14
CA LEU A 56 -4.79 -6.47 -17.95
C LEU A 56 -3.93 -6.00 -19.12
N LEU A 57 -2.60 -5.89 -19.01
CA LEU A 57 -1.69 -5.59 -20.11
C LEU A 57 -1.55 -6.76 -21.09
N GLU A 58 -1.49 -8.00 -20.60
CA GLU A 58 -1.58 -9.20 -21.45
C GLU A 58 -2.90 -9.24 -22.24
N ILE A 59 -3.99 -8.80 -21.61
CA ILE A 59 -5.31 -8.72 -22.24
C ILE A 59 -5.52 -7.38 -22.97
N SER A 60 -4.74 -6.31 -22.70
CA SER A 60 -4.99 -4.94 -23.17
C SER A 60 -4.89 -4.81 -24.68
N ALA A 61 -4.09 -5.65 -25.35
CA ALA A 61 -4.13 -5.76 -26.81
C ALA A 61 -5.54 -6.11 -27.35
N LYS A 62 -6.44 -6.63 -26.51
CA LYS A 62 -7.86 -6.91 -26.79
C LYS A 62 -8.83 -6.05 -25.95
N ILE A 63 -8.37 -5.44 -24.86
CA ILE A 63 -9.19 -4.68 -23.89
C ILE A 63 -9.10 -3.15 -24.08
N GLU A 64 -8.11 -2.64 -24.82
CA GLU A 64 -7.98 -1.22 -25.17
C GLU A 64 -9.28 -0.58 -25.70
N PRO A 65 -10.05 -1.19 -26.64
CA PRO A 65 -11.34 -0.65 -27.05
C PRO A 65 -12.39 -0.64 -25.92
N ILE A 66 -12.34 -1.61 -24.99
CA ILE A 66 -13.29 -1.72 -23.87
C ILE A 66 -12.98 -0.66 -22.78
N LEU A 67 -11.70 -0.41 -22.48
CA LEU A 67 -11.30 0.62 -21.51
C LEU A 67 -11.59 2.04 -22.02
N ALA A 68 -11.49 2.27 -23.33
CA ALA A 68 -11.89 3.52 -23.97
C ALA A 68 -13.41 3.73 -23.91
N GLU A 69 -14.21 2.69 -24.15
CA GLU A 69 -15.67 2.75 -24.02
C GLU A 69 -16.13 3.04 -22.58
N LEU A 70 -15.38 2.58 -21.59
CA LEU A 70 -15.67 2.79 -20.17
C LEU A 70 -15.07 4.08 -19.58
N GLY A 71 -14.32 4.86 -20.35
CA GLY A 71 -13.78 6.18 -19.95
C GLY A 71 -12.55 6.14 -19.05
N PHE A 72 -11.80 5.03 -19.06
CA PHE A 72 -10.56 4.87 -18.28
C PHE A 72 -9.29 5.23 -19.07
N LEU A 73 -9.43 5.63 -20.34
CA LEU A 73 -8.40 6.13 -21.25
C LEU A 73 -8.75 7.53 -21.75
#